data_AF-A0A371CI60-F1
#
_entry.id   AF-A0A371CI60-F1
#
_cell.length_a   1.000
_cell.length_b   1.000
_cell.length_c   1.000
_cell.angle_alpha   90.00
_cell.angle_beta   90.00
_cell.angle_gamma   90.00
#
_symmetry.space_group_name_H-M   'P 1'
#
loop_
_entity.id
_entity.type
_entity.pdbx_description
1 polymer ?
#
loop_
_entity_poly.entity_id
_entity_poly.type
_entity_poly.pdbx_seq_one_letter_code
_entity_poly.pdbx_strand_id
1 'polypeptide(L)'
;PAWVEKGKEYLEGVSEEEWWQELVSAWFEFERALGFPESQVQSNWLSPKARPEEVKYWISRGRKYDKPPKIKSLPAFVAQFREWWARIQPSERRDPDELWPLLKKLPEDPARWSDVKRGGCNGVFMVLMCLSWW
;
A
#
# COMPACT_ATOMS: atom_id res chain seq x y z
N PRO A 1 7.91 -16.19 -0.36
CA PRO A 1 8.74 -15.90 -1.56
C PRO A 1 9.92 -14.96 -1.24
N ALA A 2 11.05 -15.02 -1.95
CA ALA A 2 12.23 -14.20 -1.59
C ALA A 2 11.98 -12.68 -1.57
N TRP A 3 11.04 -12.18 -2.38
CA TRP A 3 10.71 -10.76 -2.39
C TRP A 3 9.96 -10.31 -1.12
N VAL A 4 9.07 -11.15 -0.57
CA VAL A 4 8.25 -10.80 0.59
C VAL A 4 9.09 -10.77 1.86
N GLU A 5 10.04 -11.71 2.00
CA GLU A 5 11.00 -11.71 3.10
C GLU A 5 11.88 -10.44 3.09
N LYS A 6 12.45 -10.10 1.92
CA LYS A 6 13.24 -8.86 1.77
C LYS A 6 12.41 -7.60 2.02
N GLY A 7 11.14 -7.61 1.59
CA GLY A 7 10.22 -6.49 1.83
C GLY A 7 9.89 -6.35 3.32
N LYS A 8 9.66 -7.47 4.02
CA LYS A 8 9.41 -7.51 5.46
C LYS A 8 10.63 -7.01 6.24
N GLU A 9 11.82 -7.55 5.97
CA GLU A 9 13.07 -7.14 6.60
C GLU A 9 13.32 -5.63 6.44
N TYR A 10 13.12 -5.10 5.23
CA TYR A 10 13.22 -3.66 4.99
C TYR A 10 12.22 -2.88 5.84
N LEU A 11 10.94 -3.24 5.79
CA LEU A 11 9.88 -2.53 6.51
C LEU A 11 10.08 -2.60 8.02
N GLU A 12 10.45 -3.75 8.59
CA GLU A 12 10.75 -3.89 10.02
C GLU A 12 11.92 -2.98 10.43
N GLY A 13 12.90 -2.76 9.53
CA GLY A 13 14.02 -1.83 9.74
C GLY A 13 13.68 -0.34 9.58
N VAL A 14 12.47 0.02 9.14
CA VAL A 14 12.07 1.44 8.97
C VAL A 14 11.79 2.13 10.30
N SER A 15 11.24 1.42 11.29
CA SER A 15 10.88 2.00 12.59
C SER A 15 10.70 0.91 13.66
N GLU A 16 11.17 1.15 14.88
CA GLU A 16 11.00 0.23 16.02
C GLU A 16 9.66 0.43 16.76
N GLU A 17 8.83 1.39 16.32
CA GLU A 17 7.55 1.69 16.95
C GLU A 17 6.58 0.51 16.87
N GLU A 18 5.89 0.21 17.99
CA GLU A 18 5.02 -0.96 18.12
C GLU A 18 3.93 -1.00 17.04
N TRP A 19 3.25 0.13 16.81
CA TRP A 19 2.19 0.24 15.80
C TRP A 19 2.68 -0.05 14.37
N TRP A 20 3.95 0.26 14.08
CA TRP A 20 4.55 0.00 12.78
C TRP A 20 4.89 -1.48 12.64
N GLN A 21 5.49 -2.08 13.67
CA GLN A 21 5.77 -3.52 13.70
C GLN A 21 4.49 -4.36 13.58
N GLU A 22 3.41 -3.95 14.26
CA GLU A 22 2.09 -4.57 14.12
C GLU A 22 1.54 -4.44 12.69
N LEU A 23 1.69 -3.28 12.05
CA LEU A 23 1.27 -3.06 10.66
C LEU A 23 2.03 -3.98 9.69
N VAL A 24 3.35 -4.10 9.85
CA VAL A 24 4.18 -4.97 8.98
C VAL A 24 3.82 -6.44 9.19
N SER A 25 3.60 -6.86 10.45
CA SER A 25 3.12 -8.21 10.78
C SER A 25 1.75 -8.48 10.14
N ALA A 26 0.79 -7.56 10.27
CA ALA A 26 -0.54 -7.67 9.68
C ALA A 26 -0.50 -7.75 8.15
N TRP A 27 0.38 -6.98 7.49
CA TRP A 27 0.60 -7.10 6.06
C TRP A 27 1.18 -8.47 5.66
N PHE A 28 2.16 -8.98 6.40
CA PHE A 28 2.75 -10.28 6.11
C PHE A 28 1.71 -11.41 6.23
N GLU A 29 0.88 -11.35 7.28
CA GLU A 29 -0.25 -12.25 7.48
C GLU A 29 -1.28 -12.15 6.36
N PHE A 30 -1.56 -10.94 5.89
CA PHE A 30 -2.41 -10.71 4.73
C PHE A 30 -1.84 -11.34 3.45
N GLU A 31 -0.54 -11.18 3.16
CA GLU A 31 0.10 -11.84 2.01
C GLU A 31 0.07 -13.37 2.14
N ARG A 32 0.28 -13.90 3.35
CA ARG A 32 0.18 -15.34 3.64
C ARG A 32 -1.22 -15.87 3.38
N ALA A 33 -2.25 -15.16 3.81
CA ALA A 33 -3.65 -15.52 3.57
C ALA A 33 -4.03 -15.50 2.08
N LEU A 34 -3.34 -14.70 1.25
CA LEU A 34 -3.50 -14.68 -0.20
C LEU A 34 -2.62 -15.71 -0.94
N GLY A 35 -1.83 -16.51 -0.22
CA GLY A 35 -0.95 -17.52 -0.81
C GLY A 35 0.28 -16.94 -1.51
N PHE A 36 0.70 -15.72 -1.14
CA PHE A 36 1.83 -15.01 -1.73
C PHE A 36 1.78 -14.93 -3.27
N PRO A 37 0.77 -14.26 -3.83
CA PRO A 37 0.54 -14.25 -5.27
C PRO A 37 1.74 -13.71 -6.04
N GLU A 38 1.94 -14.25 -7.24
CA GLU A 38 3.03 -13.82 -8.11
C GLU A 38 2.85 -12.37 -8.58
N SER A 39 3.94 -11.62 -8.53
CA SER A 39 3.96 -10.19 -8.86
C SER A 39 3.63 -9.86 -10.32
N GLN A 40 3.68 -10.85 -11.22
CA GLN A 40 3.39 -10.65 -12.66
C GLN A 40 1.89 -10.73 -12.98
N VAL A 41 1.08 -11.24 -12.06
CA VAL A 41 -0.37 -11.40 -12.27
C VAL A 41 -1.06 -10.06 -12.06
N GLN A 42 -1.44 -9.39 -13.16
CA GLN A 42 -2.02 -8.04 -13.13
C GLN A 42 -3.32 -7.93 -12.33
N SER A 43 -4.10 -9.02 -12.23
CA SER A 43 -5.30 -9.04 -11.38
C SER A 43 -4.98 -8.91 -9.88
N ASN A 44 -3.71 -9.00 -9.48
CA ASN A 44 -3.25 -8.78 -8.11
C ASN A 44 -2.62 -7.39 -7.92
N TRP A 45 -2.74 -6.48 -8.88
CA TRP A 45 -2.17 -5.14 -8.76
C TRP A 45 -3.21 -4.16 -8.23
N LEU A 46 -2.78 -3.28 -7.33
CA LEU A 46 -3.58 -2.09 -7.00
C LEU A 46 -3.69 -1.19 -8.23
N SER A 47 -4.82 -0.49 -8.34
CA SER A 47 -5.00 0.49 -9.40
C SER A 47 -3.89 1.55 -9.35
N PRO A 48 -3.20 1.83 -10.47
CA PRO A 48 -2.17 2.86 -10.52
C PRO A 48 -2.75 4.28 -10.57
N LYS A 49 -4.07 4.42 -10.71
CA LYS A 49 -4.73 5.72 -10.89
C LYS A 49 -4.63 6.54 -9.60
N ALA A 50 -4.19 7.80 -9.74
CA ALA A 50 -3.91 8.73 -8.65
C ALA A 50 -2.78 8.31 -7.69
N ARG A 51 -2.04 7.22 -7.97
CA ARG A 51 -0.89 6.81 -7.15
C ARG A 51 0.19 7.89 -7.17
N PRO A 52 0.88 8.17 -6.04
CA PRO A 52 1.98 9.13 -6.01
C PRO A 52 3.05 8.84 -7.07
N GLU A 53 3.55 9.89 -7.74
CA GLU A 53 4.55 9.76 -8.81
C GLU A 53 5.86 9.15 -8.29
N GLU A 54 6.19 9.37 -7.01
CA GLU A 54 7.30 8.74 -6.30
C GLU A 54 7.27 7.21 -6.40
N VAL A 55 6.08 6.60 -6.32
CA VAL A 55 5.92 5.15 -6.46
C VAL A 55 6.21 4.71 -7.88
N LYS A 56 5.69 5.45 -8.87
CA LYS A 56 5.94 5.16 -10.28
C LYS A 56 7.42 5.29 -10.62
N TYR A 57 8.06 6.34 -10.11
CA TYR A 57 9.50 6.55 -10.23
C TYR A 57 10.29 5.39 -9.62
N TRP A 58 10.01 5.02 -8.37
CA TRP A 58 10.72 3.95 -7.66
C TRP A 58 10.56 2.58 -8.33
N ILE A 59 9.35 2.25 -8.80
CA ILE A 59 9.09 1.04 -9.58
C ILE A 59 9.93 1.02 -10.86
N SER A 60 9.98 2.13 -11.61
CA SER A 60 10.75 2.23 -12.86
C SER A 60 12.26 2.06 -12.65
N ARG A 61 12.76 2.26 -11.43
CA ARG A 61 14.17 2.12 -11.04
C ARG A 61 14.49 0.78 -10.39
N GLY A 62 13.57 -0.17 -10.46
CA GLY A 62 13.78 -1.54 -10.01
C GLY A 62 13.54 -1.76 -8.52
N ARG A 63 12.75 -0.89 -7.86
CA ARG A 63 12.32 -1.06 -6.46
C ARG A 63 13.50 -1.20 -5.48
N LYS A 64 14.51 -0.35 -5.63
CA LYS A 64 15.72 -0.38 -4.80
C LYS A 64 15.41 0.16 -3.41
N TYR A 65 15.48 -0.69 -2.38
CA TYR A 65 15.19 -0.32 -0.99
C TYR A 65 16.22 0.66 -0.41
N ASP A 66 17.47 0.58 -0.85
CA ASP A 66 18.56 1.51 -0.51
C ASP A 66 18.43 2.88 -1.21
N LYS A 67 17.46 3.03 -2.13
CA LYS A 67 17.25 4.25 -2.93
C LYS A 67 15.76 4.62 -2.97
N PRO A 68 15.15 5.01 -1.83
CA PRO A 68 13.79 5.49 -1.81
C PRO A 68 13.65 6.76 -2.67
N PRO A 69 12.45 7.02 -3.23
CA PRO A 69 12.21 8.23 -4.01
C PRO A 69 12.33 9.48 -3.12
N LYS A 70 12.86 10.57 -3.69
CA LYS A 70 12.92 11.86 -2.98
C LYS A 70 11.54 12.53 -2.96
N ILE A 71 10.93 12.63 -1.78
CA ILE A 71 9.70 13.43 -1.58
C ILE A 71 10.07 14.91 -1.62
N LYS A 72 9.65 15.62 -2.66
CA LYS A 72 9.96 17.05 -2.83
C LYS A 72 9.10 17.96 -1.94
N SER A 73 7.85 17.56 -1.73
CA SER A 73 6.87 18.28 -0.92
C SER A 73 6.05 17.25 -0.16
N LEU A 74 6.31 17.14 1.14
CA LEU A 74 5.58 16.22 2.01
C LEU A 74 4.05 16.50 1.98
N PRO A 75 3.56 17.75 2.03
CA PRO A 75 2.13 18.02 1.92
C PRO A 75 1.51 17.53 0.61
N ALA A 76 2.19 17.74 -0.53
CA ALA A 76 1.69 17.30 -1.84
C ALA A 76 1.70 15.78 -1.98
N PHE A 77 2.73 15.13 -1.43
CA PHE A 77 2.84 13.68 -1.41
C PHE A 77 1.76 13.05 -0.52
N VAL A 78 1.52 13.58 0.70
CA VAL A 78 0.46 13.12 1.60
C VAL A 78 -0.93 13.31 0.99
N ALA A 79 -1.17 14.42 0.29
CA ALA A 79 -2.43 14.67 -0.41
C ALA A 79 -2.68 13.62 -1.52
N GLN A 80 -1.68 13.34 -2.36
CA GLN A 80 -1.75 12.31 -3.40
C GLN A 80 -1.91 10.90 -2.81
N PHE A 81 -1.20 10.60 -1.73
CA PHE A 81 -1.35 9.31 -1.03
C PHE A 81 -2.77 9.13 -0.51
N ARG A 82 -3.35 10.15 0.13
CA ARG A 82 -4.75 10.11 0.61
C ARG A 82 -5.74 9.93 -0.53
N GLU A 83 -5.57 10.65 -1.63
CA GLU A 83 -6.41 10.50 -2.83
C GLU A 83 -6.34 9.07 -3.39
N TRP A 84 -5.13 8.53 -3.56
CA TRP A 84 -4.93 7.16 -4.03
C TRP A 84 -5.56 6.12 -3.10
N TRP A 85 -5.28 6.22 -1.79
CA TRP A 85 -5.79 5.29 -0.80
C TRP A 85 -7.31 5.36 -0.74
N ALA A 86 -7.91 6.56 -0.67
CA ALA A 86 -9.36 6.71 -0.68
C ALA A 86 -9.99 6.11 -1.94
N ARG A 87 -9.37 6.30 -3.10
CA ARG A 87 -9.89 5.81 -4.38
C ARG A 87 -10.07 4.30 -4.42
N ILE A 88 -9.10 3.54 -3.88
CA ILE A 88 -9.10 2.07 -3.94
C ILE A 88 -9.91 1.41 -2.81
N GLN A 89 -10.47 2.22 -1.90
CA GLN A 89 -11.30 1.72 -0.81
C GLN A 89 -12.73 1.46 -1.30
N PRO A 90 -13.43 0.50 -0.66
CA PRO A 90 -14.87 0.34 -0.82
C PRO A 90 -15.62 1.66 -0.70
N SER A 91 -16.67 1.84 -1.50
CA SER A 91 -17.52 3.05 -1.47
C SER A 91 -18.03 3.40 -0.09
N GLU A 92 -18.35 2.39 0.71
CA GLU A 92 -18.88 2.46 2.05
C GLU A 92 -17.90 3.12 3.04
N ARG A 93 -16.60 3.09 2.71
CA ARG A 93 -15.53 3.71 3.51
C ARG A 93 -15.20 5.14 3.06
N ARG A 94 -15.84 5.64 2.01
CA ARG A 94 -15.63 6.98 1.48
C ARG A 94 -16.78 7.88 1.92
N ASP A 95 -16.43 9.05 2.41
CA ASP A 95 -17.39 10.12 2.62
C ASP A 95 -17.62 10.85 1.27
N PRO A 96 -18.87 11.16 0.89
CA PRO A 96 -19.16 11.86 -0.37
C PRO A 96 -18.70 13.32 -0.36
N ASP A 97 -18.61 13.94 0.82
CA ASP A 97 -18.31 15.36 1.00
C ASP A 97 -16.85 15.58 1.47
N GLU A 98 -16.24 14.58 2.11
CA GLU A 98 -14.86 14.64 2.59
C GLU A 98 -13.96 13.52 2.05
N LEU A 99 -12.78 13.86 1.51
CA LEU A 99 -11.81 12.85 1.05
C LEU A 99 -11.16 12.09 2.23
N TRP A 100 -11.02 12.76 3.38
CA TRP A 100 -10.25 12.26 4.52
C TRP A 100 -10.75 12.87 5.84
N PRO A 101 -10.86 12.07 6.93
CA PRO A 101 -10.51 10.65 7.06
C PRO A 101 -11.53 9.72 6.41
N LEU A 102 -11.10 8.49 6.10
CA LEU A 102 -12.01 7.46 5.63
C LEU A 102 -12.96 7.00 6.74
N LEU A 103 -14.20 6.70 6.36
CA LEU A 103 -15.20 6.14 7.26
C LEU A 103 -14.78 4.74 7.72
N LYS A 104 -15.02 4.43 9.00
CA LYS A 104 -14.78 3.10 9.59
C LYS A 104 -15.96 2.14 9.37
N LYS A 105 -16.69 2.28 8.27
CA LYS A 105 -17.83 1.43 7.92
C LYS A 105 -17.33 0.17 7.21
N LEU A 106 -17.74 -0.99 7.70
CA LEU A 106 -17.43 -2.27 7.07
C LEU A 106 -18.42 -2.51 5.91
N PRO A 107 -17.97 -2.82 4.69
CA PRO A 107 -18.87 -3.28 3.63
C PRO A 107 -19.57 -4.58 4.05
N GLU A 108 -20.87 -4.68 3.78
CA GLU A 108 -21.66 -5.89 4.07
C GLU A 108 -21.22 -7.07 3.19
N ASP A 109 -20.87 -6.80 1.94
CA ASP A 109 -20.38 -7.78 0.99
C ASP A 109 -18.83 -7.80 0.97
N PRO A 110 -18.19 -8.92 1.35
CA PRO A 110 -16.73 -9.07 1.28
C PRO A 110 -16.13 -8.84 -0.11
N ALA A 111 -16.90 -9.04 -1.20
CA ALA A 111 -16.42 -8.81 -2.56
C ALA A 111 -16.11 -7.33 -2.84
N ARG A 112 -16.66 -6.40 -2.04
CA ARG A 112 -16.35 -4.96 -2.11
C ARG A 112 -14.90 -4.63 -1.81
N TRP A 113 -14.19 -5.53 -1.13
CA TRP A 113 -12.76 -5.39 -0.88
C TRP A 113 -11.89 -5.75 -2.09
N SER A 114 -12.46 -6.27 -3.18
CA SER A 114 -11.70 -6.78 -4.32
C SER A 114 -10.67 -5.79 -4.88
N ASP A 115 -10.95 -4.49 -4.89
CA ASP A 115 -10.00 -3.48 -5.41
C ASP A 115 -8.75 -3.27 -4.55
N VAL A 116 -8.84 -3.50 -3.24
CA VAL A 116 -7.72 -3.35 -2.29
C VAL A 116 -7.18 -4.68 -1.77
N LYS A 117 -7.96 -5.77 -1.84
CA LYS A 117 -7.56 -7.13 -1.48
C LYS A 117 -6.65 -7.71 -2.56
N ARG A 118 -5.46 -7.13 -2.68
CA ARG A 118 -4.46 -7.39 -3.71
C ARG A 118 -3.12 -7.65 -3.03
N GLY A 119 -2.53 -8.81 -3.28
CA GLY A 119 -1.21 -9.18 -2.74
C GLY A 119 -0.09 -9.02 -3.76
N GLY A 120 1.12 -9.46 -3.42
CA GLY A 120 2.27 -9.41 -4.31
C GLY A 120 2.98 -8.05 -4.30
N CYS A 121 4.07 -7.94 -5.06
CA CYS A 121 4.88 -6.71 -5.08
C CYS A 121 4.12 -5.46 -5.54
N ASN A 122 2.95 -5.58 -6.17
CA ASN A 122 2.14 -4.44 -6.61
C ASN A 122 0.79 -4.34 -5.88
N GLY A 123 0.61 -5.13 -4.81
CA GLY A 123 -0.57 -5.14 -3.95
C GLY A 123 -0.48 -4.13 -2.80
N VAL A 124 -1.07 -4.48 -1.65
CA VAL A 124 -1.05 -3.67 -0.41
C VAL A 124 0.37 -3.33 0.05
N PHE A 125 1.37 -4.15 -0.30
CA PHE A 125 2.78 -3.83 -0.09
C PHE A 125 3.17 -2.42 -0.56
N MET A 126 2.61 -1.94 -1.68
CA MET A 126 2.90 -0.60 -2.19
C MET A 126 2.41 0.53 -1.27
N VAL A 127 1.39 0.27 -0.46
CA VAL A 127 0.87 1.23 0.52
C VAL A 127 1.83 1.35 1.70
N LEU A 128 2.37 0.22 2.17
CA LEU A 128 3.40 0.21 3.21
C LEU A 128 4.69 0.87 2.71
N MET A 129 5.07 0.61 1.46
CA MET A 129 6.23 1.27 0.85
C MET A 129 6.05 2.78 0.79
N CYS A 130 4.88 3.28 0.42
CA CYS A 130 4.59 4.71 0.57
C CYS A 130 4.88 5.13 2.01
N LEU A 131 4.17 4.56 2.99
CA LEU A 131 4.25 4.94 4.41
C LEU A 131 5.68 4.92 4.96
N SER A 132 6.55 4.06 4.44
CA SER A 132 7.95 3.97 4.86
C SER A 132 8.84 5.16 4.43
N TRP A 133 8.37 6.01 3.52
CA TRP A 133 9.18 7.11 2.98
C TRP A 133 9.05 8.42 3.77
N TRP A 134 8.18 8.51 4.77
CA TRP A 134 7.99 9.73 5.56
C TRP A 134 7.63 9.47 7.03
#